data_AF-A0A351F3Y1-F1
#
_entry.id   AF-A0A351F3Y1-F1
#
_cell.length_a   1.000
_cell.length_b   1.000
_cell.length_c   1.000
_cell.angle_alpha   90.00
_cell.angle_beta   90.00
_cell.angle_gamma   90.00
#
_symmetry.space_group_name_H-M   'P 1'
#
loop_
_entity.id
_entity.type
_entity.pdbx_description
1 polymer ?
#
loop_
_entity_poly.entity_id
_entity_poly.type
_entity_poly.pdbx_seq_one_letter_code
_entity_poly.pdbx_strand_id
1 'polypeptide(L)'
;MISTLAYQYSRKAPKVTKPGQNVQVMLCTIELNRSKPIVSDPTSASFLTDMAEWGKITDHIYLWDYTVNFAHSISPFPNYHTLQPNILLFTENNIREHFQQTNTGNAHEFSELKSYILSKLLWNPAADVQEIIREFTDGYYGPAGQWIREYLNTMENEIIKTGEWLDIYGPPNNHQLTFLSPENIDKYNRFFDEAEKAVADQPAYLMHVQTARMPLQYAMMEIGKSDMFGPRGWYKQENGKFVLREEMLHTLESFYQTGIKSKAAPINESGLTIEAYYNATKRFIDVQVEGNQAFRKKVNADPMPASKYSNGDPELLTNGVRGANDYKVHWLGWEAKDFTLLLDLEKDVQANSIEISTLYDPKSWILHPLAVSCYLSVNGQDFTFAGKIAVDGDQRKEEVNRIFSFTPDGKPFRFVKFVVTGTKTLFDWHPSAGGGSWVFVDEIVVR
;
A
#
# COMPACT_ATOMS: atom_id res chain seq x y z
N MET A 1 17.40 9.12 -34.40
CA MET A 1 16.20 8.27 -34.41
C MET A 1 15.03 9.05 -33.82
N ILE A 2 13.80 8.85 -34.30
CA ILE A 2 12.56 9.34 -33.68
C ILE A 2 11.91 8.16 -32.96
N SER A 3 11.53 8.30 -31.69
CA SER A 3 10.86 7.23 -30.94
C SER A 3 9.35 7.44 -30.92
N THR A 4 8.59 6.38 -31.18
CA THR A 4 7.13 6.34 -31.00
C THR A 4 6.75 5.25 -30.01
N LEU A 5 5.63 5.41 -29.29
CA LEU A 5 5.19 4.48 -28.25
C LEU A 5 4.17 3.46 -28.80
N ALA A 6 4.49 2.18 -28.65
CA ALA A 6 3.55 1.08 -28.72
C ALA A 6 3.17 0.68 -27.29
N TYR A 7 2.23 1.43 -26.71
CA TYR A 7 1.90 1.37 -25.28
C TYR A 7 0.38 1.38 -25.07
N GLN A 8 -0.12 0.45 -24.24
CA GLN A 8 -1.55 0.29 -23.96
C GLN A 8 -2.41 0.28 -25.25
N TYR A 9 -3.21 1.32 -25.50
CA TYR A 9 -4.11 1.39 -26.65
C TYR A 9 -3.36 1.33 -28.00
N SER A 10 -2.12 1.84 -28.07
CA SER A 10 -1.30 1.87 -29.28
C SER A 10 -0.34 0.68 -29.41
N ARG A 11 -0.41 -0.31 -28.50
CA ARG A 11 0.51 -1.45 -28.45
C ARG A 11 0.51 -2.30 -29.74
N LYS A 12 -0.64 -2.41 -30.40
CA LYS A 12 -0.82 -3.24 -31.60
C LYS A 12 -0.15 -2.63 -32.82
N ALA A 13 0.53 -3.46 -33.60
CA ALA A 13 1.11 -3.04 -34.88
C ALA A 13 0.03 -2.49 -35.84
N PRO A 14 0.29 -1.39 -36.56
CA PRO A 14 -0.62 -0.87 -37.57
C PRO A 14 -0.79 -1.85 -38.74
N LYS A 15 -2.02 -1.95 -39.25
CA LYS A 15 -2.35 -2.87 -40.36
C LYS A 15 -1.84 -2.43 -41.74
N VAL A 16 -1.57 -1.12 -41.91
CA VAL A 16 -1.30 -0.51 -43.22
C VAL A 16 0.02 0.26 -43.21
N THR A 17 0.13 1.26 -42.34
CA THR A 17 1.28 2.17 -42.29
C THR A 17 2.48 1.49 -41.64
N LYS A 18 3.66 1.60 -42.26
CA LYS A 18 4.92 1.14 -41.68
C LYS A 18 5.75 2.32 -41.15
N PRO A 19 6.49 2.15 -40.03
CA PRO A 19 7.45 3.16 -39.59
C PRO A 19 8.50 3.43 -40.68
N GLY A 20 8.96 4.68 -40.78
CA GLY A 20 10.13 5.00 -41.61
C GLY A 20 11.41 4.43 -41.00
N GLN A 21 12.49 4.32 -41.79
CA GLN A 21 13.79 3.79 -41.32
C GLN A 21 14.41 4.59 -40.17
N ASN A 22 13.98 5.84 -39.97
CA ASN A 22 14.43 6.69 -38.87
C ASN A 22 13.52 6.66 -37.63
N VAL A 23 12.53 5.75 -37.60
CA VAL A 23 11.55 5.62 -36.52
C VAL A 23 11.76 4.31 -35.76
N GLN A 24 12.05 4.42 -34.45
CA GLN A 24 12.05 3.28 -33.53
C GLN A 24 10.71 3.16 -32.81
N VAL A 25 10.27 1.94 -32.56
CA VAL A 25 9.03 1.61 -31.87
C VAL A 25 9.37 1.16 -30.46
N MET A 26 8.97 1.95 -29.47
CA MET A 26 9.12 1.58 -28.07
C MET A 26 7.97 0.66 -27.65
N LEU A 27 8.23 -0.64 -27.64
CA LEU A 27 7.25 -1.67 -27.27
C LEU A 27 7.34 -1.96 -25.78
N CYS A 28 6.20 -1.90 -25.09
CA CYS A 28 6.16 -1.95 -23.62
C CYS A 28 5.44 -3.19 -23.10
N THR A 29 5.89 -3.73 -21.96
CA THR A 29 5.34 -4.97 -21.37
C THR A 29 4.38 -4.73 -20.20
N ILE A 30 3.84 -3.53 -20.00
CA ILE A 30 3.32 -3.08 -18.68
C ILE A 30 2.27 -4.01 -18.04
N GLU A 31 1.38 -4.59 -18.83
CA GLU A 31 0.29 -5.46 -18.40
C GLU A 31 0.68 -6.90 -18.05
N LEU A 32 1.95 -7.28 -18.26
CA LEU A 32 2.38 -8.67 -18.08
C LEU A 32 2.62 -9.04 -16.62
N ASN A 33 2.38 -10.31 -16.31
CA ASN A 33 2.72 -10.94 -15.04
C ASN A 33 4.25 -10.96 -14.83
N ARG A 34 4.73 -10.55 -13.66
CA ARG A 34 6.17 -10.59 -13.32
C ARG A 34 6.63 -11.86 -12.62
N SER A 35 5.74 -12.79 -12.30
CA SER A 35 6.12 -14.06 -11.63
C SER A 35 6.52 -15.18 -12.58
N LYS A 36 6.34 -15.01 -13.90
CA LYS A 36 6.62 -16.04 -14.91
C LYS A 36 7.38 -15.47 -16.10
N PRO A 37 8.28 -16.25 -16.73
CA PRO A 37 8.84 -15.89 -18.02
C PRO A 37 7.75 -15.68 -19.06
N ILE A 38 7.84 -14.58 -19.82
CA ILE A 38 6.86 -14.15 -20.83
C ILE A 38 6.57 -15.28 -21.83
N VAL A 39 7.62 -15.99 -22.28
CA VAL A 39 7.52 -17.08 -23.26
C VAL A 39 6.70 -18.27 -22.75
N SER A 40 6.64 -18.47 -21.44
CA SER A 40 5.98 -19.62 -20.80
C SER A 40 4.64 -19.28 -20.16
N ASP A 41 4.27 -17.99 -20.14
CA ASP A 41 3.05 -17.52 -19.50
C ASP A 41 1.90 -17.38 -20.51
N PRO A 42 0.84 -18.20 -20.42
CA PRO A 42 -0.30 -18.11 -21.34
C PRO A 42 -0.97 -16.73 -21.35
N THR A 43 -0.91 -15.97 -20.26
CA THR A 43 -1.51 -14.63 -20.20
C THR A 43 -0.76 -13.60 -21.06
N SER A 44 0.48 -13.91 -21.41
CA SER A 44 1.35 -13.08 -22.26
C SER A 44 1.14 -13.30 -23.77
N ALA A 45 0.23 -14.19 -24.19
CA ALA A 45 0.02 -14.53 -25.60
C ALA A 45 -0.31 -13.32 -26.51
N SER A 46 -1.09 -12.37 -25.99
CA SER A 46 -1.43 -11.15 -26.75
C SER A 46 -0.21 -10.27 -27.02
N PHE A 47 0.72 -10.19 -26.06
CA PHE A 47 1.96 -9.44 -26.22
C PHE A 47 2.93 -10.14 -27.18
N LEU A 48 3.07 -11.46 -27.07
CA LEU A 48 3.88 -12.26 -28.02
C LEU A 48 3.39 -12.08 -29.47
N THR A 49 2.06 -12.01 -29.66
CA THR A 49 1.47 -11.72 -30.97
C THR A 49 1.85 -10.32 -31.44
N ASP A 50 1.68 -9.30 -30.59
CA ASP A 50 2.01 -7.92 -30.96
C ASP A 50 3.51 -7.74 -31.27
N MET A 51 4.39 -8.38 -30.49
CA MET A 51 5.83 -8.41 -30.74
C MET A 51 6.16 -9.01 -32.11
N ALA A 52 5.57 -10.17 -32.44
CA ALA A 52 5.78 -10.81 -33.73
C ALA A 52 5.22 -9.97 -34.90
N GLU A 53 4.06 -9.32 -34.75
CA GLU A 53 3.51 -8.44 -35.79
C GLU A 53 4.37 -7.18 -35.99
N TRP A 54 4.92 -6.60 -34.93
CA TRP A 54 5.88 -5.49 -35.04
C TRP A 54 7.16 -5.92 -35.77
N GLY A 55 7.69 -7.09 -35.43
CA GLY A 55 8.88 -7.65 -36.09
C GLY A 55 8.71 -7.92 -37.58
N LYS A 56 7.47 -8.01 -38.09
CA LYS A 56 7.20 -8.12 -39.55
C LYS A 56 7.32 -6.79 -40.30
N ILE A 57 7.25 -5.66 -39.60
CA ILE A 57 7.13 -4.34 -40.23
C ILE A 57 8.27 -3.37 -39.91
N THR A 58 9.10 -3.66 -38.90
CA THR A 58 10.30 -2.87 -38.58
C THR A 58 11.33 -3.71 -37.84
N ASP A 59 12.62 -3.40 -38.04
CA ASP A 59 13.75 -3.93 -37.28
C ASP A 59 14.16 -3.01 -36.11
N HIS A 60 13.53 -1.82 -35.99
CA HIS A 60 13.84 -0.82 -34.97
C HIS A 60 12.86 -0.89 -33.80
N ILE A 61 12.92 -1.97 -33.01
CA ILE A 61 12.14 -2.11 -31.78
C ILE A 61 13.03 -1.79 -30.58
N TYR A 62 12.58 -0.84 -29.76
CA TYR A 62 13.16 -0.52 -28.46
C TYR A 62 12.26 -1.10 -27.36
N LEU A 63 12.73 -2.09 -26.62
CA LEU A 63 11.93 -2.67 -25.56
C LEU A 63 11.92 -1.76 -24.32
N TRP A 64 10.75 -1.47 -23.79
CA TRP A 64 10.55 -0.95 -22.43
C TRP A 64 9.93 -2.03 -21.55
N ASP A 65 10.75 -2.66 -20.70
CA ASP A 65 10.32 -3.73 -19.79
C ASP A 65 10.32 -3.23 -18.33
N TYR A 66 9.52 -3.88 -17.49
CA TYR A 66 9.30 -3.49 -16.09
C TYR A 66 9.65 -4.62 -15.14
N THR A 67 10.53 -4.33 -14.17
CA THR A 67 11.04 -5.33 -13.21
C THR A 67 10.85 -4.90 -11.75
N VAL A 68 9.93 -3.95 -11.55
CA VAL A 68 9.73 -3.18 -10.31
C VAL A 68 8.25 -3.15 -9.92
N ASN A 69 7.99 -2.89 -8.63
CA ASN A 69 6.69 -2.45 -8.13
C ASN A 69 6.71 -0.94 -7.87
N PHE A 70 5.96 -0.16 -8.64
CA PHE A 70 5.95 1.31 -8.55
C PHE A 70 5.21 1.83 -7.32
N ALA A 71 4.10 1.19 -6.96
CA ALA A 71 3.32 1.56 -5.78
C ALA A 71 4.05 1.18 -4.47
N HIS A 72 4.93 0.18 -4.53
CA HIS A 72 5.65 -0.37 -3.37
C HIS A 72 7.10 -0.74 -3.75
N SER A 73 7.93 0.25 -4.09
CA SER A 73 9.31 0.05 -4.56
C SER A 73 10.21 -0.65 -3.53
N ILE A 74 9.85 -0.59 -2.25
CA ILE A 74 10.52 -1.30 -1.16
C ILE A 74 9.94 -2.69 -0.87
N SER A 75 8.82 -3.11 -1.48
CA SER A 75 8.20 -4.40 -1.16
C SER A 75 8.94 -5.58 -1.80
N PRO A 76 8.98 -6.78 -1.16
CA PRO A 76 9.49 -8.01 -1.77
C PRO A 76 8.87 -8.25 -3.16
N PHE A 77 9.73 -8.50 -4.16
CA PHE A 77 9.31 -8.61 -5.57
C PHE A 77 10.12 -9.70 -6.30
N PRO A 78 9.80 -10.99 -6.07
CA PRO A 78 10.63 -12.11 -6.51
C PRO A 78 10.45 -12.44 -7.99
N ASN A 79 11.13 -11.69 -8.85
CA ASN A 79 11.08 -11.85 -10.31
C ASN A 79 12.43 -12.16 -10.98
N TYR A 80 13.46 -12.51 -10.20
CA TYR A 80 14.82 -12.73 -10.71
C TYR A 80 14.91 -13.83 -11.77
N HIS A 81 14.22 -14.95 -11.56
CA HIS A 81 14.14 -16.06 -12.50
C HIS A 81 13.53 -15.69 -13.86
N THR A 82 12.79 -14.59 -13.94
CA THR A 82 12.17 -14.15 -15.21
C THR A 82 13.11 -13.31 -16.06
N LEU A 83 14.13 -12.68 -15.46
CA LEU A 83 14.95 -11.66 -16.12
C LEU A 83 15.69 -12.22 -17.33
N GLN A 84 16.43 -13.31 -17.16
CA GLN A 84 17.18 -13.93 -18.26
C GLN A 84 16.28 -14.52 -19.35
N PRO A 85 15.27 -15.36 -19.04
CA PRO A 85 14.35 -15.87 -20.06
C PRO A 85 13.66 -14.77 -20.87
N ASN A 86 13.29 -13.65 -20.23
CA ASN A 86 12.68 -12.52 -20.92
C ASN A 86 13.71 -11.84 -21.85
N ILE A 87 14.92 -11.54 -21.37
CA ILE A 87 15.98 -10.95 -22.21
C ILE A 87 16.29 -11.86 -23.40
N LEU A 88 16.42 -13.18 -23.18
CA LEU A 88 16.64 -14.15 -24.26
C LEU A 88 15.52 -14.11 -25.29
N LEU A 89 14.25 -14.18 -24.88
CA LEU A 89 13.09 -14.07 -25.76
C LEU A 89 13.21 -12.88 -26.72
N PHE A 90 13.55 -11.70 -26.19
CA PHE A 90 13.66 -10.49 -27.00
C PHE A 90 14.85 -10.54 -27.97
N THR A 91 16.01 -10.98 -27.49
CA THR A 91 17.20 -11.08 -28.33
C THR A 91 17.05 -12.12 -29.46
N GLU A 92 16.35 -13.22 -29.21
CA GLU A 92 15.99 -14.24 -30.22
C GLU A 92 15.00 -13.70 -31.27
N ASN A 93 14.23 -12.67 -30.93
CA ASN A 93 13.32 -11.97 -31.83
C ASN A 93 13.93 -10.69 -32.44
N ASN A 94 15.27 -10.58 -32.45
CA ASN A 94 16.03 -9.45 -33.00
C ASN A 94 15.78 -8.09 -32.31
N ILE A 95 15.22 -8.09 -31.10
CA ILE A 95 15.05 -6.88 -30.28
C ILE A 95 16.28 -6.75 -29.40
N ARG A 96 17.13 -5.74 -29.65
CA ARG A 96 18.44 -5.58 -28.98
C ARG A 96 18.60 -4.25 -28.23
N GLU A 97 17.66 -3.33 -28.41
CA GLU A 97 17.61 -2.10 -27.64
C GLU A 97 16.67 -2.33 -26.46
N HIS A 98 17.14 -2.12 -25.22
CA HIS A 98 16.38 -2.40 -24.00
C HIS A 98 16.46 -1.26 -23.00
N PHE A 99 15.31 -0.88 -22.48
CA PHE A 99 15.14 -0.10 -21.27
C PHE A 99 14.46 -0.99 -20.24
N GLN A 100 15.27 -1.51 -19.31
CA GLN A 100 14.82 -2.34 -18.20
C GLN A 100 14.50 -1.42 -17.02
N GLN A 101 13.25 -0.99 -16.90
CA GLN A 101 12.84 -0.10 -15.82
C GLN A 101 12.78 -0.89 -14.51
N THR A 102 13.71 -0.57 -13.61
CA THR A 102 13.91 -1.26 -12.35
C THR A 102 14.10 -0.26 -11.20
N ASN A 103 14.12 -0.78 -9.97
CA ASN A 103 14.48 -0.02 -8.79
C ASN A 103 15.94 0.39 -8.84
N THR A 104 16.22 1.66 -8.54
CA THR A 104 17.60 2.20 -8.46
C THR A 104 17.84 3.01 -7.20
N GLY A 105 16.81 3.19 -6.35
CA GLY A 105 16.92 3.91 -5.11
C GLY A 105 17.46 3.03 -3.99
N ASN A 106 18.27 3.62 -3.10
CA ASN A 106 18.74 2.93 -1.89
C ASN A 106 17.57 2.33 -1.10
N ALA A 107 17.76 1.12 -0.57
CA ALA A 107 16.77 0.35 0.18
C ALA A 107 15.52 -0.08 -0.60
N HIS A 108 15.37 0.28 -1.88
CA HIS A 108 14.41 -0.41 -2.72
C HIS A 108 14.76 -1.89 -2.82
N GLU A 109 13.77 -2.72 -3.10
CA GLU A 109 13.93 -4.17 -3.10
C GLU A 109 15.09 -4.60 -4.01
N PHE A 110 16.20 -5.03 -3.36
CA PHE A 110 17.43 -5.54 -3.97
C PHE A 110 17.88 -4.78 -5.22
N SER A 111 17.76 -3.45 -5.19
CA SER A 111 18.00 -2.58 -6.34
C SER A 111 19.39 -2.76 -6.95
N GLU A 112 20.39 -2.95 -6.09
CA GLU A 112 21.80 -3.12 -6.45
C GLU A 112 22.02 -4.48 -7.12
N LEU A 113 21.45 -5.56 -6.56
CA LEU A 113 21.55 -6.90 -7.14
C LEU A 113 20.81 -6.97 -8.48
N LYS A 114 19.59 -6.42 -8.55
CA LYS A 114 18.77 -6.43 -9.77
C LYS A 114 19.44 -5.63 -10.88
N SER A 115 19.98 -4.46 -10.56
CA SER A 115 20.78 -3.65 -11.49
C SER A 115 22.03 -4.39 -11.96
N TYR A 116 22.72 -5.08 -11.05
CA TYR A 116 23.90 -5.88 -11.38
C TYR A 116 23.57 -7.02 -12.35
N ILE A 117 22.53 -7.81 -12.07
CA ILE A 117 22.06 -8.90 -12.93
C ILE A 117 21.67 -8.37 -14.31
N LEU A 118 20.82 -7.34 -14.37
CA LEU A 118 20.37 -6.75 -15.63
C LEU A 118 21.55 -6.23 -16.45
N SER A 119 22.53 -5.56 -15.84
CA SER A 119 23.71 -5.05 -16.56
C SER A 119 24.53 -6.17 -17.19
N LYS A 120 24.70 -7.30 -16.50
CA LYS A 120 25.43 -8.47 -17.00
C LYS A 120 24.67 -9.20 -18.10
N LEU A 121 23.35 -9.35 -17.94
CA LEU A 121 22.50 -10.03 -18.92
C LEU A 121 22.28 -9.22 -20.19
N LEU A 122 22.20 -7.88 -20.10
CA LEU A 122 22.14 -7.01 -21.28
C LEU A 122 23.45 -7.06 -22.08
N TRP A 123 24.58 -7.33 -21.42
CA TRP A 123 25.87 -7.56 -22.09
C TRP A 123 25.99 -8.98 -22.66
N ASN A 124 25.58 -9.99 -21.90
CA ASN A 124 25.59 -11.40 -22.30
C ASN A 124 24.33 -12.12 -21.78
N PRO A 125 23.29 -12.27 -22.63
CA PRO A 125 22.03 -12.94 -22.25
C PRO A 125 22.21 -14.41 -21.82
N ALA A 126 23.27 -15.07 -22.29
CA ALA A 126 23.57 -16.47 -21.97
C ALA A 126 24.46 -16.65 -20.73
N ALA A 127 24.72 -15.58 -19.98
CA ALA A 127 25.53 -15.66 -18.77
C ALA A 127 24.88 -16.53 -17.69
N ASP A 128 25.69 -17.15 -16.83
CA ASP A 128 25.20 -17.92 -15.69
C ASP A 128 24.68 -16.96 -14.61
N VAL A 129 23.35 -16.89 -14.46
CA VAL A 129 22.69 -16.00 -13.49
C VAL A 129 23.03 -16.39 -12.06
N GLN A 130 23.18 -17.68 -11.76
CA GLN A 130 23.48 -18.14 -10.41
C GLN A 130 24.91 -17.77 -10.00
N GLU A 131 25.85 -17.83 -10.95
CA GLU A 131 27.21 -17.31 -10.77
C GLU A 131 27.20 -15.79 -10.49
N ILE A 132 26.43 -15.02 -11.27
CA ILE A 132 26.29 -13.56 -11.10
C ILE A 132 25.72 -13.22 -9.72
N ILE A 133 24.65 -13.92 -9.30
CA ILE A 133 24.05 -13.74 -7.97
C ILE A 133 25.07 -14.07 -6.89
N ARG A 134 25.81 -15.17 -7.01
CA ARG A 134 26.83 -15.56 -6.04
C ARG A 134 27.96 -14.56 -5.95
N GLU A 135 28.54 -14.15 -7.09
CA GLU A 135 29.57 -13.11 -7.19
C GLU A 135 29.13 -11.84 -6.45
N PHE A 136 27.93 -11.33 -6.77
CA PHE A 136 27.40 -10.13 -6.13
C PHE A 136 27.20 -10.33 -4.63
N THR A 137 26.54 -11.42 -4.23
CA THR A 137 26.17 -11.61 -2.83
C THR A 137 27.37 -11.87 -1.93
N ASP A 138 28.39 -12.60 -2.40
CA ASP A 138 29.65 -12.77 -1.68
C ASP A 138 30.44 -11.46 -1.57
N GLY A 139 30.45 -10.63 -2.63
CA GLY A 139 31.15 -9.35 -2.63
C GLY A 139 30.46 -8.26 -1.80
N TYR A 140 29.14 -8.10 -1.99
CA TYR A 140 28.35 -7.02 -1.40
C TYR A 140 27.93 -7.30 0.04
N TYR A 141 27.62 -8.55 0.40
CA TYR A 141 27.21 -8.93 1.76
C TYR A 141 28.30 -9.68 2.55
N GLY A 142 29.42 -10.03 1.91
CA GLY A 142 30.53 -10.72 2.59
C GLY A 142 30.10 -12.08 3.14
N PRO A 143 30.49 -12.44 4.39
CA PRO A 143 30.08 -13.69 5.04
C PRO A 143 28.57 -13.94 5.13
N ALA A 144 27.75 -12.88 5.05
CA ALA A 144 26.29 -12.99 5.04
C ALA A 144 25.72 -13.43 3.69
N GLY A 145 26.51 -13.43 2.61
CA GLY A 145 26.05 -13.70 1.24
C GLY A 145 25.28 -15.00 1.08
N GLN A 146 25.69 -16.08 1.77
CA GLN A 146 24.97 -17.36 1.73
C GLN A 146 23.52 -17.26 2.22
N TRP A 147 23.29 -16.50 3.29
CA TRP A 147 21.97 -16.36 3.90
C TRP A 147 21.05 -15.46 3.05
N ILE A 148 21.63 -14.47 2.39
CA ILE A 148 20.90 -13.67 1.39
C ILE A 148 20.46 -14.56 0.22
N ARG A 149 21.31 -15.48 -0.24
CA ARG A 149 20.94 -16.46 -1.28
C ARG A 149 19.84 -17.42 -0.82
N GLU A 150 19.89 -17.91 0.42
CA GLU A 150 18.81 -18.74 0.98
C GLU A 150 17.46 -18.01 0.98
N TYR A 151 17.45 -16.72 1.32
CA TYR A 151 16.26 -15.87 1.23
C TYR A 151 15.74 -15.75 -0.21
N LEU A 152 16.61 -15.39 -1.16
CA LEU A 152 16.24 -15.23 -2.58
C LEU A 152 15.70 -16.53 -3.17
N ASN A 153 16.41 -17.64 -2.96
CA ASN A 153 16.04 -18.96 -3.48
C ASN A 153 14.71 -19.45 -2.87
N THR A 154 14.51 -19.26 -1.57
CA THR A 154 13.26 -19.70 -0.92
C THR A 154 12.08 -18.90 -1.45
N MET A 155 12.22 -17.59 -1.60
CA MET A 155 11.14 -16.75 -2.11
C MET A 155 10.83 -17.04 -3.60
N GLU A 156 11.86 -17.24 -4.42
CA GLU A 156 11.73 -17.65 -5.81
C GLU A 156 11.01 -18.99 -5.95
N ASN A 157 11.39 -19.99 -5.16
CA ASN A 157 10.73 -21.30 -5.17
C ASN A 157 9.24 -21.20 -4.79
N GLU A 158 8.89 -20.35 -3.81
CA GLU A 158 7.50 -20.19 -3.38
C GLU A 158 6.63 -19.43 -4.39
N ILE A 159 7.17 -18.41 -5.08
CA ILE A 159 6.41 -17.73 -6.15
C ILE A 159 6.22 -18.67 -7.36
N ILE A 160 7.24 -19.45 -7.75
CA ILE A 160 7.13 -20.44 -8.83
C ILE A 160 6.09 -21.51 -8.48
N LYS A 161 6.12 -22.02 -7.25
CA LYS A 161 5.21 -23.06 -6.75
C LYS A 161 3.76 -22.60 -6.70
N THR A 162 3.51 -21.39 -6.21
CA THR A 162 2.14 -20.87 -6.06
C THR A 162 1.59 -20.33 -7.37
N GLY A 163 2.45 -19.85 -8.27
CA GLY A 163 2.04 -19.22 -9.53
C GLY A 163 1.27 -17.91 -9.34
N GLU A 164 1.37 -17.33 -8.14
CA GLU A 164 0.74 -16.07 -7.75
C GLU A 164 1.08 -14.97 -8.75
N TRP A 165 0.09 -14.12 -9.07
CA TRP A 165 0.29 -13.01 -9.99
C TRP A 165 1.12 -11.92 -9.33
N LEU A 166 2.21 -11.51 -9.98
CA LEU A 166 3.06 -10.42 -9.49
C LEU A 166 2.80 -9.15 -10.32
N ASP A 167 2.01 -8.25 -9.75
CA ASP A 167 1.62 -6.97 -10.35
C ASP A 167 2.58 -5.84 -9.95
N ILE A 168 2.83 -4.91 -10.87
CA ILE A 168 3.75 -3.78 -10.65
C ILE A 168 3.15 -2.65 -9.79
N TYR A 169 1.91 -2.79 -9.32
CA TYR A 169 1.27 -1.90 -8.35
C TYR A 169 0.66 -2.66 -7.15
N GLY A 170 0.89 -3.97 -7.05
CA GLY A 170 0.26 -4.82 -6.04
C GLY A 170 0.84 -4.58 -4.64
N PRO A 171 0.03 -4.36 -3.60
CA PRO A 171 0.52 -4.26 -2.24
C PRO A 171 0.90 -5.64 -1.66
N PRO A 172 1.83 -5.71 -0.70
CA PRO A 172 2.32 -6.98 -0.15
C PRO A 172 1.24 -7.84 0.53
N ASN A 173 0.16 -7.23 1.04
CA ASN A 173 -0.95 -7.97 1.65
C ASN A 173 -1.72 -8.85 0.66
N ASN A 174 -1.61 -8.62 -0.66
CA ASN A 174 -2.16 -9.51 -1.67
C ASN A 174 -1.50 -10.90 -1.60
N HIS A 175 -0.23 -10.96 -1.20
CA HIS A 175 0.57 -12.18 -1.22
C HIS A 175 0.73 -12.83 0.17
N GLN A 176 -0.07 -12.38 1.15
CA GLN A 176 0.03 -12.80 2.55
C GLN A 176 -0.24 -14.30 2.78
N LEU A 177 -0.84 -14.98 1.79
CA LEU A 177 -1.14 -16.42 1.81
C LEU A 177 -0.19 -17.26 0.93
N THR A 178 0.77 -16.64 0.24
CA THR A 178 1.67 -17.31 -0.71
C THR A 178 3.13 -17.15 -0.29
N PHE A 179 3.98 -16.47 -1.07
CA PHE A 179 5.39 -16.30 -0.74
C PHE A 179 5.61 -15.41 0.50
N LEU A 180 4.60 -14.66 0.95
CA LEU A 180 4.59 -13.92 2.23
C LEU A 180 3.69 -14.58 3.30
N SER A 181 3.50 -15.91 3.22
CA SER A 181 2.83 -16.68 4.28
C SER A 181 3.56 -16.54 5.63
N PRO A 182 2.87 -16.80 6.76
CA PRO A 182 3.50 -16.79 8.09
C PRO A 182 4.76 -17.67 8.14
N GLU A 183 4.66 -18.89 7.61
CA GLU A 183 5.74 -19.88 7.65
C GLU A 183 6.95 -19.43 6.83
N ASN A 184 6.71 -18.74 5.70
CA ASN A 184 7.76 -18.23 4.85
C ASN A 184 8.42 -16.99 5.47
N ILE A 185 7.65 -16.05 6.05
CA ILE A 185 8.22 -14.91 6.79
C ILE A 185 9.09 -15.38 7.96
N ASP A 186 8.69 -16.43 8.68
CA ASP A 186 9.51 -17.00 9.75
C ASP A 186 10.84 -17.54 9.24
N LYS A 187 10.86 -18.20 8.07
CA LYS A 187 12.11 -18.65 7.43
C LYS A 187 12.97 -17.45 7.05
N TYR A 188 12.38 -16.45 6.39
CA TYR A 188 13.11 -15.27 5.93
C TYR A 188 13.73 -14.50 7.09
N ASN A 189 13.00 -14.31 8.18
CA ASN A 189 13.53 -13.67 9.39
C ASN A 189 14.73 -14.44 9.93
N ARG A 190 14.67 -15.78 10.02
CA ARG A 190 15.82 -16.59 10.43
C ARG A 190 17.04 -16.43 9.52
N PHE A 191 16.84 -16.34 8.20
CA PHE A 191 17.94 -16.09 7.27
C PHE A 191 18.58 -14.73 7.51
N PHE A 192 17.77 -13.69 7.72
CA PHE A 192 18.30 -12.35 8.05
C PHE A 192 18.98 -12.31 9.42
N ASP A 193 18.47 -13.02 10.42
CA ASP A 193 19.09 -13.10 11.75
C ASP A 193 20.49 -13.75 11.67
N GLU A 194 20.63 -14.85 10.92
CA GLU A 194 21.94 -15.48 10.70
C GLU A 194 22.85 -14.64 9.78
N ALA A 195 22.29 -13.90 8.82
CA ALA A 195 23.01 -12.94 8.00
C ALA A 195 23.62 -11.82 8.84
N GLU A 196 22.81 -11.14 9.67
CA GLU A 196 23.26 -10.06 10.55
C GLU A 196 24.32 -10.56 11.54
N LYS A 197 24.11 -11.73 12.13
CA LYS A 197 25.07 -12.38 13.03
C LYS A 197 26.42 -12.67 12.36
N ALA A 198 26.42 -13.11 11.11
CA ALA A 198 27.66 -13.41 10.37
C ALA A 198 28.54 -12.18 10.11
N VAL A 199 27.97 -10.98 10.18
CA VAL A 199 28.66 -9.71 9.90
C VAL A 199 28.53 -8.68 11.02
N ALA A 200 28.18 -9.10 12.24
CA ALA A 200 27.91 -8.21 13.37
C ALA A 200 29.06 -7.24 13.67
N ASP A 201 30.32 -7.70 13.56
CA ASP A 201 31.52 -6.91 13.79
C ASP A 201 32.04 -6.20 12.51
N GLN A 202 31.26 -6.21 11.43
CA GLN A 202 31.60 -5.63 10.13
C GLN A 202 30.55 -4.60 9.70
N PRO A 203 30.63 -3.34 10.21
CA PRO A 203 29.56 -2.35 10.09
C PRO A 203 29.08 -2.07 8.67
N ALA A 204 29.98 -2.13 7.67
CA ALA A 204 29.62 -1.92 6.27
C ALA A 204 28.70 -3.04 5.74
N TYR A 205 29.08 -4.31 5.96
CA TYR A 205 28.26 -5.45 5.57
C TYR A 205 26.97 -5.53 6.39
N LEU A 206 27.04 -5.24 7.69
CA LEU A 206 25.85 -5.20 8.54
C LEU A 206 24.81 -4.19 8.01
N MET A 207 25.26 -3.00 7.58
CA MET A 207 24.37 -2.00 6.98
C MET A 207 23.72 -2.51 5.68
N HIS A 208 24.45 -3.21 4.82
CA HIS A 208 23.89 -3.81 3.61
C HIS A 208 22.83 -4.87 3.95
N VAL A 209 23.10 -5.77 4.91
CA VAL A 209 22.15 -6.80 5.35
C VAL A 209 20.89 -6.19 5.95
N GLN A 210 21.04 -5.21 6.84
CA GLN A 210 19.90 -4.51 7.45
C GLN A 210 19.06 -3.78 6.40
N THR A 211 19.71 -3.14 5.42
CA THR A 211 19.02 -2.48 4.30
C THR A 211 18.25 -3.49 3.45
N ALA A 212 18.84 -4.66 3.15
CA ALA A 212 18.18 -5.74 2.42
C ALA A 212 17.01 -6.39 3.18
N ARG A 213 16.96 -6.26 4.52
CA ARG A 213 15.85 -6.74 5.36
C ARG A 213 14.64 -5.79 5.33
N MET A 214 14.84 -4.51 5.03
CA MET A 214 13.76 -3.50 5.06
C MET A 214 12.53 -3.90 4.23
N PRO A 215 12.65 -4.48 3.01
CA PRO A 215 11.50 -5.00 2.28
C PRO A 215 10.64 -5.99 3.06
N LEU A 216 11.25 -6.96 3.74
CA LEU A 216 10.52 -7.93 4.55
C LEU A 216 9.79 -7.26 5.71
N GLN A 217 10.45 -6.32 6.40
CA GLN A 217 9.85 -5.54 7.49
C GLN A 217 8.66 -4.72 7.00
N TYR A 218 8.78 -4.07 5.84
CA TYR A 218 7.70 -3.34 5.19
C TYR A 218 6.49 -4.25 4.92
N ALA A 219 6.72 -5.41 4.32
CA ALA A 219 5.66 -6.39 4.06
C ALA A 219 4.97 -6.87 5.35
N MET A 220 5.74 -7.16 6.40
CA MET A 220 5.19 -7.54 7.71
C MET A 220 4.28 -6.44 8.28
N MET A 221 4.73 -5.19 8.24
CA MET A 221 3.96 -4.04 8.72
C MET A 221 2.66 -3.83 7.93
N GLU A 222 2.71 -3.87 6.60
CA GLU A 222 1.52 -3.70 5.76
C GLU A 222 0.52 -4.86 5.90
N ILE A 223 0.99 -6.09 6.01
CA ILE A 223 0.13 -7.24 6.32
C ILE A 223 -0.53 -7.05 7.69
N GLY A 224 0.23 -6.64 8.70
CA GLY A 224 -0.29 -6.37 10.03
C GLY A 224 -1.31 -5.24 10.07
N LYS A 225 -1.17 -4.22 9.20
CA LYS A 225 -2.17 -3.14 9.06
C LYS A 225 -3.48 -3.62 8.43
N SER A 226 -3.42 -4.63 7.55
CA SER A 226 -4.62 -5.16 6.88
C SER A 226 -5.56 -5.92 7.82
N ASP A 227 -5.04 -6.47 8.93
CA ASP A 227 -5.82 -7.07 10.01
C ASP A 227 -5.19 -6.72 11.37
N MET A 228 -5.49 -5.51 11.85
CA MET A 228 -4.89 -4.90 13.04
C MET A 228 -4.88 -5.79 14.29
N PHE A 229 -5.93 -6.59 14.45
CA PHE A 229 -6.19 -7.39 15.65
C PHE A 229 -6.09 -8.91 15.39
N GLY A 230 -5.65 -9.29 14.18
CA GLY A 230 -5.49 -10.68 13.79
C GLY A 230 -4.23 -11.33 14.35
N PRO A 231 -3.99 -12.61 14.01
CA PRO A 231 -2.80 -13.35 14.44
C PRO A 231 -1.48 -12.69 14.06
N ARG A 232 -1.47 -11.93 12.95
CA ARG A 232 -0.32 -11.20 12.41
C ARG A 232 -0.48 -9.67 12.49
N GLY A 233 -1.54 -9.21 13.17
CA GLY A 233 -1.83 -7.80 13.35
C GLY A 233 -0.82 -7.09 14.25
N TRP A 234 -1.02 -5.81 14.51
CA TRP A 234 -0.20 -5.07 15.47
C TRP A 234 -0.61 -5.31 16.91
N TYR A 235 -1.83 -5.75 17.16
CA TYR A 235 -2.33 -6.01 18.50
C TYR A 235 -2.55 -7.52 18.71
N LYS A 236 -2.36 -7.95 19.96
CA LYS A 236 -2.74 -9.27 20.46
C LYS A 236 -3.72 -9.13 21.60
N GLN A 237 -4.60 -10.11 21.74
CA GLN A 237 -5.52 -10.14 22.87
C GLN A 237 -4.86 -10.86 24.06
N GLU A 238 -4.69 -10.15 25.18
CA GLU A 238 -4.17 -10.69 26.44
C GLU A 238 -5.09 -10.24 27.59
N ASN A 239 -5.57 -11.19 28.40
CA ASN A 239 -6.46 -10.91 29.54
C ASN A 239 -7.70 -10.05 29.19
N GLY A 240 -8.26 -10.24 27.99
CA GLY A 240 -9.41 -9.47 27.50
C GLY A 240 -9.08 -8.06 27.01
N LYS A 241 -7.80 -7.65 26.99
CA LYS A 241 -7.34 -6.37 26.46
C LYS A 241 -6.57 -6.57 25.15
N PHE A 242 -6.58 -5.55 24.30
CA PHE A 242 -5.72 -5.50 23.13
C PHE A 242 -4.42 -4.81 23.51
N VAL A 243 -3.32 -5.54 23.42
CA VAL A 243 -1.96 -5.08 23.76
C VAL A 243 -1.15 -5.00 22.47
N LEU A 244 -0.46 -3.89 22.28
CA LEU A 244 0.42 -3.67 21.14
C LEU A 244 1.57 -4.68 21.17
N ARG A 245 1.91 -5.24 20.01
CA ARG A 245 2.99 -6.21 19.84
C ARG A 245 4.34 -5.51 19.81
N GLU A 246 5.14 -5.76 20.82
CA GLU A 246 6.51 -5.23 20.92
C GLU A 246 7.36 -5.66 19.72
N GLU A 247 7.15 -6.85 19.17
CA GLU A 247 7.85 -7.32 17.97
C GLU A 247 7.57 -6.46 16.74
N MET A 248 6.34 -5.95 16.59
CA MET A 248 5.95 -5.07 15.49
C MET A 248 6.47 -3.65 15.69
N LEU A 249 6.46 -3.15 16.93
CA LEU A 249 7.10 -1.88 17.28
C LEU A 249 8.60 -1.91 17.01
N HIS A 250 9.29 -2.96 17.44
CA HIS A 250 10.71 -3.14 17.16
C HIS A 250 10.98 -3.20 15.65
N THR A 251 10.11 -3.88 14.88
CA THR A 251 10.19 -3.92 13.42
C THR A 251 10.07 -2.51 12.81
N LEU A 252 9.12 -1.69 13.26
CA LEU A 252 8.94 -0.31 12.81
C LEU A 252 10.15 0.57 13.12
N GLU A 253 10.66 0.49 14.35
CA GLU A 253 11.81 1.29 14.76
C GLU A 253 13.08 0.84 14.03
N SER A 254 13.31 -0.46 13.87
CA SER A 254 14.42 -1.00 13.07
C SER A 254 14.34 -0.53 11.62
N PHE A 255 13.16 -0.60 11.00
CA PHE A 255 12.93 -0.13 9.63
C PHE A 255 13.26 1.36 9.49
N TYR A 256 12.75 2.19 10.40
CA TYR A 256 12.98 3.63 10.38
C TYR A 256 14.46 3.98 10.57
N GLN A 257 15.11 3.42 11.60
CA GLN A 257 16.51 3.68 11.89
C GLN A 257 17.43 3.23 10.74
N THR A 258 17.15 2.07 10.14
CA THR A 258 17.91 1.59 8.99
C THR A 258 17.70 2.50 7.79
N GLY A 259 16.45 2.87 7.48
CA GLY A 259 16.14 3.74 6.34
C GLY A 259 16.78 5.13 6.44
N ILE A 260 16.86 5.72 7.64
CA ILE A 260 17.57 6.98 7.85
C ILE A 260 19.08 6.80 7.66
N LYS A 261 19.68 5.74 8.23
CA LYS A 261 21.12 5.48 8.13
C LYS A 261 21.57 5.15 6.71
N SER A 262 20.79 4.38 5.96
CA SER A 262 21.07 3.99 4.58
C SER A 262 20.71 5.08 3.56
N LYS A 263 20.09 6.17 4.02
CA LYS A 263 19.54 7.25 3.16
C LYS A 263 18.59 6.67 2.11
N ALA A 264 17.67 5.83 2.57
CA ALA A 264 16.71 5.14 1.73
C ALA A 264 15.92 6.13 0.85
N ALA A 265 15.69 5.72 -0.39
CA ALA A 265 14.83 6.43 -1.32
C ALA A 265 13.35 6.38 -0.85
N PRO A 266 12.46 7.20 -1.42
CA PRO A 266 11.03 7.09 -1.17
C PRO A 266 10.50 5.67 -1.45
N ILE A 267 9.55 5.21 -0.65
CA ILE A 267 9.06 3.82 -0.70
C ILE A 267 8.15 3.53 -1.90
N ASN A 268 7.75 4.57 -2.64
CA ASN A 268 6.92 4.48 -3.84
C ASN A 268 7.16 5.65 -4.81
N GLU A 269 6.61 5.54 -6.02
CA GLU A 269 6.75 6.54 -7.09
C GLU A 269 6.13 7.91 -6.78
N SER A 270 5.21 7.97 -5.81
CA SER A 270 4.58 9.22 -5.36
C SER A 270 5.47 10.02 -4.39
N GLY A 271 6.66 9.50 -4.06
CA GLY A 271 7.62 10.21 -3.21
C GLY A 271 7.38 10.07 -1.71
N LEU A 272 6.67 9.01 -1.25
CA LEU A 272 6.46 8.76 0.18
C LEU A 272 7.78 8.45 0.89
N THR A 273 8.25 9.34 1.75
CA THR A 273 9.53 9.17 2.47
C THR A 273 9.41 8.16 3.62
N ILE A 274 10.55 7.61 4.05
CA ILE A 274 10.64 6.72 5.22
C ILE A 274 10.06 7.39 6.48
N GLU A 275 10.40 8.66 6.72
CA GLU A 275 9.89 9.42 7.87
C GLU A 275 8.39 9.65 7.81
N ALA A 276 7.85 10.00 6.64
CA ALA A 276 6.42 10.17 6.46
C ALA A 276 5.66 8.85 6.69
N TYR A 277 6.17 7.74 6.14
CA TYR A 277 5.62 6.40 6.37
C TYR A 277 5.67 5.97 7.84
N TYR A 278 6.79 6.22 8.52
CA TYR A 278 6.94 5.93 9.94
C TYR A 278 5.92 6.68 10.80
N ASN A 279 5.81 7.99 10.59
CA ASN A 279 4.85 8.81 11.31
C ASN A 279 3.40 8.44 10.99
N ALA A 280 3.11 8.08 9.73
CA ALA A 280 1.79 7.56 9.34
C ALA A 280 1.48 6.23 10.02
N THR A 281 2.46 5.32 10.08
CA THR A 281 2.31 4.03 10.75
C THR A 281 2.09 4.21 12.25
N LYS A 282 2.84 5.07 12.93
CA LYS A 282 2.63 5.38 14.36
C LYS A 282 1.23 5.88 14.67
N ARG A 283 0.67 6.74 13.82
CA ARG A 283 -0.73 7.18 13.95
C ARG A 283 -1.71 6.05 13.71
N PHE A 284 -1.49 5.26 12.66
CA PHE A 284 -2.38 4.17 12.27
C PHE A 284 -2.50 3.08 13.35
N ILE A 285 -1.41 2.82 14.09
CA ILE A 285 -1.40 1.81 15.16
C ILE A 285 -1.84 2.38 16.51
N ASP A 286 -2.16 3.66 16.62
CA ASP A 286 -2.71 4.30 17.83
C ASP A 286 -4.24 4.11 17.87
N VAL A 287 -4.66 2.92 18.33
CA VAL A 287 -6.05 2.45 18.23
C VAL A 287 -6.92 2.90 19.41
N GLN A 288 -8.19 3.19 19.13
CA GLN A 288 -9.21 3.60 20.10
C GLN A 288 -10.03 2.42 20.64
N VAL A 289 -9.35 1.44 21.23
CA VAL A 289 -10.00 0.21 21.69
C VAL A 289 -10.27 0.19 23.18
N GLU A 290 -9.30 0.56 24.02
CA GLU A 290 -9.48 0.47 25.48
C GLU A 290 -10.60 1.42 25.96
N GLY A 291 -11.58 0.84 26.65
CA GLY A 291 -12.76 1.53 27.14
C GLY A 291 -13.80 1.91 26.08
N ASN A 292 -13.52 1.73 24.78
CA ASN A 292 -14.45 2.10 23.71
C ASN A 292 -15.57 1.06 23.58
N GLN A 293 -16.76 1.41 24.05
CA GLN A 293 -17.95 0.57 24.03
C GLN A 293 -18.53 0.42 22.60
N ALA A 294 -18.14 1.30 21.67
CA ALA A 294 -18.53 1.22 20.26
C ALA A 294 -17.66 0.27 19.44
N PHE A 295 -16.50 -0.18 19.94
CA PHE A 295 -15.59 -1.03 19.20
C PHE A 295 -16.26 -2.32 18.69
N ARG A 296 -16.15 -2.57 17.37
CA ARG A 296 -16.78 -3.68 16.62
C ARG A 296 -18.30 -3.74 16.70
N LYS A 297 -18.95 -2.62 17.01
CA LYS A 297 -20.41 -2.51 17.02
C LYS A 297 -20.93 -2.06 15.68
N LYS A 298 -22.15 -2.49 15.35
CA LYS A 298 -22.75 -2.24 14.05
C LYS A 298 -23.18 -0.79 13.91
N VAL A 299 -22.83 -0.18 12.78
CA VAL A 299 -23.30 1.15 12.37
C VAL A 299 -24.11 1.01 11.08
N ASN A 300 -25.25 1.70 11.01
CA ASN A 300 -25.98 1.89 9.76
C ASN A 300 -25.91 3.36 9.35
N ALA A 301 -25.74 3.60 8.05
CA ALA A 301 -25.73 4.95 7.49
C ALA A 301 -26.95 5.18 6.59
N ASP A 302 -27.54 6.36 6.65
CA ASP A 302 -28.60 6.78 5.73
C ASP A 302 -28.39 8.24 5.28
N PRO A 303 -28.12 8.50 3.98
CA PRO A 303 -27.83 7.50 2.95
C PRO A 303 -26.47 6.84 3.15
N MET A 304 -26.21 5.74 2.43
CA MET A 304 -24.89 5.09 2.45
C MET A 304 -23.77 6.02 1.92
N PRO A 305 -22.54 5.92 2.47
CA PRO A 305 -21.38 6.65 1.98
C PRO A 305 -20.99 6.22 0.56
N ALA A 306 -20.15 7.03 -0.10
CA ALA A 306 -19.66 6.71 -1.43
C ALA A 306 -18.73 5.49 -1.41
N SER A 307 -19.01 4.49 -2.26
CA SER A 307 -18.25 3.24 -2.32
C SER A 307 -16.78 3.42 -2.74
N LYS A 308 -16.43 4.55 -3.38
CA LYS A 308 -15.03 4.84 -3.75
C LYS A 308 -14.09 5.06 -2.57
N TYR A 309 -14.61 5.29 -1.36
CA TYR A 309 -13.81 5.48 -0.16
C TYR A 309 -14.12 4.35 0.83
N SER A 310 -13.11 3.55 1.15
CA SER A 310 -13.23 2.40 2.06
C SER A 310 -14.40 1.46 1.75
N ASN A 311 -14.70 1.27 0.46
CA ASN A 311 -15.85 0.49 -0.04
C ASN A 311 -17.24 0.96 0.46
N GLY A 312 -17.31 2.12 1.10
CA GLY A 312 -18.52 2.61 1.75
C GLY A 312 -18.97 1.75 2.95
N ASP A 313 -18.03 1.08 3.62
CA ASP A 313 -18.31 0.16 4.74
C ASP A 313 -18.45 0.90 6.09
N PRO A 314 -19.66 0.97 6.69
CA PRO A 314 -19.87 1.64 7.97
C PRO A 314 -19.17 0.99 9.17
N GLU A 315 -18.76 -0.29 9.08
CA GLU A 315 -18.02 -0.96 10.16
C GLU A 315 -16.65 -0.30 10.43
N LEU A 316 -16.15 0.47 9.46
CA LEU A 316 -14.94 1.26 9.63
C LEU A 316 -15.07 2.32 10.73
N LEU A 317 -16.28 2.79 11.03
CA LEU A 317 -16.53 3.78 12.07
C LEU A 317 -16.38 3.20 13.49
N THR A 318 -16.20 1.90 13.64
CA THR A 318 -16.07 1.24 14.95
C THR A 318 -14.92 0.24 14.98
N ASN A 319 -14.00 0.32 14.01
CA ASN A 319 -12.89 -0.63 13.90
C ASN A 319 -11.74 -0.29 14.85
N GLY A 320 -11.83 0.80 15.63
CA GLY A 320 -10.81 1.22 16.57
C GLY A 320 -9.61 1.91 15.92
N VAL A 321 -9.59 2.14 14.61
CA VAL A 321 -8.47 2.73 13.87
C VAL A 321 -8.88 4.11 13.37
N ARG A 322 -8.20 5.15 13.84
CA ARG A 322 -8.47 6.52 13.40
C ARG A 322 -8.04 6.76 11.96
N GLY A 323 -8.82 7.59 11.27
CA GLY A 323 -8.52 8.10 9.93
C GLY A 323 -7.13 8.76 9.85
N ALA A 324 -6.46 8.62 8.70
CA ALA A 324 -5.19 9.32 8.47
C ALA A 324 -5.43 10.82 8.21
N ASN A 325 -4.36 11.61 8.19
CA ASN A 325 -4.44 13.02 7.74
C ASN A 325 -4.69 13.15 6.21
N ASP A 326 -4.68 12.03 5.47
CA ASP A 326 -5.15 11.97 4.09
C ASP A 326 -6.49 11.24 4.02
N TYR A 327 -7.31 11.63 3.06
CA TYR A 327 -8.67 11.12 2.90
C TYR A 327 -8.74 9.71 2.30
N LYS A 328 -7.61 9.13 1.88
CA LYS A 328 -7.55 7.85 1.16
C LYS A 328 -7.52 6.67 2.13
N VAL A 329 -7.24 6.90 3.40
CA VAL A 329 -7.01 5.87 4.41
C VAL A 329 -7.96 6.06 5.60
N HIS A 330 -8.91 5.12 5.76
CA HIS A 330 -9.84 5.05 6.89
C HIS A 330 -10.82 6.22 7.04
N TRP A 331 -11.41 6.66 5.93
CA TRP A 331 -12.52 7.60 5.97
C TRP A 331 -13.72 7.10 5.17
N LEU A 332 -14.91 7.51 5.60
CA LEU A 332 -16.15 7.40 4.84
C LEU A 332 -16.62 8.78 4.40
N GLY A 333 -17.01 8.91 3.12
CA GLY A 333 -17.30 10.21 2.51
C GLY A 333 -18.73 10.34 1.97
N TRP A 334 -19.35 11.49 2.25
CA TRP A 334 -20.65 11.90 1.70
C TRP A 334 -20.51 13.23 0.94
N GLU A 335 -20.98 13.27 -0.30
CA GLU A 335 -20.93 14.48 -1.14
C GLU A 335 -22.28 15.17 -1.20
N ALA A 336 -22.28 16.48 -1.02
CA ALA A 336 -23.44 17.34 -1.27
C ALA A 336 -24.73 16.96 -0.52
N LYS A 337 -24.63 16.31 0.64
CA LYS A 337 -25.80 15.80 1.37
C LYS A 337 -25.61 15.79 2.89
N ASP A 338 -26.75 15.78 3.57
CA ASP A 338 -26.84 15.41 4.98
C ASP A 338 -26.90 13.89 5.10
N PHE A 339 -26.52 13.36 6.26
CA PHE A 339 -26.63 11.94 6.53
C PHE A 339 -26.82 11.66 8.01
N THR A 340 -27.26 10.44 8.31
CA THR A 340 -27.40 9.93 9.66
C THR A 340 -26.57 8.68 9.85
N LEU A 341 -26.04 8.51 11.06
CA LEU A 341 -25.33 7.31 11.48
C LEU A 341 -26.04 6.77 12.71
N LEU A 342 -26.42 5.50 12.69
CA LEU A 342 -27.05 4.80 13.80
C LEU A 342 -26.16 3.66 14.27
N LEU A 343 -25.55 3.86 15.44
CA LEU A 343 -24.76 2.87 16.16
C LEU A 343 -25.66 2.05 17.10
N ASP A 344 -25.56 0.72 17.04
CA ASP A 344 -26.16 -0.20 18.02
C ASP A 344 -25.06 -0.81 18.90
N LEU A 345 -25.04 -0.45 20.18
CA LEU A 345 -24.08 -0.98 21.16
C LEU A 345 -24.41 -2.41 21.63
N GLU A 346 -25.53 -2.97 21.15
CA GLU A 346 -26.09 -4.31 21.40
C GLU A 346 -26.60 -4.55 22.83
N LYS A 347 -26.24 -3.68 23.78
CA LYS A 347 -26.70 -3.69 25.17
C LYS A 347 -26.84 -2.26 25.68
N ASP A 348 -27.60 -2.10 26.76
CA ASP A 348 -27.67 -0.83 27.47
C ASP A 348 -26.34 -0.55 28.16
N VAL A 349 -25.83 0.67 27.97
CA VAL A 349 -24.60 1.14 28.57
C VAL A 349 -24.77 2.51 29.21
N GLN A 350 -23.83 2.85 30.10
CA GLN A 350 -23.60 4.22 30.54
C GLN A 350 -22.21 4.65 30.06
N ALA A 351 -22.11 5.89 29.62
CA ALA A 351 -20.89 6.49 29.09
C ALA A 351 -20.85 7.96 29.50
N ASN A 352 -19.64 8.51 29.63
CA ASN A 352 -19.36 9.90 29.94
C ASN A 352 -19.04 10.71 28.69
N SER A 353 -18.59 10.06 27.61
CA SER A 353 -18.27 10.72 26.34
C SER A 353 -18.71 9.90 25.14
N ILE A 354 -19.24 10.59 24.14
CA ILE A 354 -19.57 10.06 22.81
C ILE A 354 -18.89 10.97 21.79
N GLU A 355 -18.04 10.41 20.95
CA GLU A 355 -17.21 11.17 20.02
C GLU A 355 -17.33 10.64 18.60
N ILE A 356 -17.19 11.54 17.62
CA ILE A 356 -17.02 11.21 16.20
C ILE A 356 -16.02 12.22 15.59
N SER A 357 -15.12 11.77 14.72
CA SER A 357 -14.13 12.64 14.07
C SER A 357 -14.46 12.94 12.61
N THR A 358 -13.99 14.09 12.14
CA THR A 358 -14.11 14.55 10.75
C THR A 358 -12.79 15.07 10.20
N LEU A 359 -12.63 14.99 8.88
CA LEU A 359 -11.45 15.45 8.14
C LEU A 359 -11.72 16.79 7.45
N TYR A 360 -10.68 17.62 7.37
CA TYR A 360 -10.61 18.84 6.56
C TYR A 360 -9.43 18.77 5.59
N ASP A 361 -9.75 18.72 4.30
CA ASP A 361 -8.80 18.86 3.19
C ASP A 361 -9.48 19.61 2.04
N PRO A 362 -9.46 20.96 2.06
CA PRO A 362 -10.21 21.75 1.11
C PRO A 362 -9.69 21.58 -0.31
N LYS A 363 -8.41 21.23 -0.51
CA LYS A 363 -7.87 20.95 -1.86
C LYS A 363 -8.55 19.76 -2.54
N SER A 364 -9.09 18.85 -1.73
CA SER A 364 -9.86 17.68 -2.15
C SER A 364 -11.36 17.88 -1.96
N TRP A 365 -11.81 19.13 -1.82
CA TRP A 365 -13.21 19.52 -1.59
C TRP A 365 -13.82 19.00 -0.29
N ILE A 366 -12.99 18.60 0.69
CA ILE A 366 -13.41 18.03 1.98
C ILE A 366 -13.47 19.12 3.03
N LEU A 367 -14.64 19.33 3.61
CA LEU A 367 -14.92 20.29 4.67
C LEU A 367 -15.51 19.57 5.90
N HIS A 368 -15.39 20.18 7.07
CA HIS A 368 -16.11 19.73 8.26
C HIS A 368 -17.63 19.95 8.06
N PRO A 369 -18.49 19.14 8.69
CA PRO A 369 -19.93 19.39 8.61
C PRO A 369 -20.31 20.73 9.25
N LEU A 370 -21.41 21.34 8.82
CA LEU A 370 -21.96 22.54 9.44
C LEU A 370 -22.43 22.29 10.87
N ALA A 371 -22.89 21.07 11.15
CA ALA A 371 -23.21 20.65 12.50
C ALA A 371 -23.25 19.13 12.64
N VAL A 372 -23.00 18.66 13.85
CA VAL A 372 -23.27 17.28 14.28
C VAL A 372 -24.22 17.34 15.48
N SER A 373 -25.33 16.63 15.39
CA SER A 373 -26.28 16.46 16.50
C SER A 373 -26.28 15.01 16.98
N CYS A 374 -26.23 14.80 18.28
CA CYS A 374 -26.22 13.49 18.91
C CYS A 374 -27.56 13.21 19.61
N TYR A 375 -28.09 12.01 19.41
CA TYR A 375 -29.31 11.51 20.02
C TYR A 375 -29.10 10.12 20.59
N LEU A 376 -29.74 9.81 21.71
CA LEU A 376 -29.60 8.56 22.44
C LEU A 376 -30.95 7.85 22.56
N SER A 377 -30.94 6.51 22.50
CA SER A 377 -32.14 5.70 22.66
C SER A 377 -31.84 4.35 23.33
N VAL A 378 -32.81 3.81 24.06
CA VAL A 378 -32.78 2.43 24.58
C VAL A 378 -33.40 1.42 23.61
N ASN A 379 -34.36 1.85 22.79
CA ASN A 379 -35.18 0.97 21.95
C ASN A 379 -34.96 1.16 20.43
N GLY A 380 -34.17 2.16 20.03
CA GLY A 380 -33.88 2.47 18.64
C GLY A 380 -35.02 3.16 17.88
N GLN A 381 -36.09 3.54 18.58
CA GLN A 381 -37.28 4.19 18.03
C GLN A 381 -37.46 5.60 18.64
N ASP A 382 -37.44 5.68 19.97
CA ASP A 382 -37.61 6.93 20.72
C ASP A 382 -36.24 7.50 21.09
N PHE A 383 -35.92 8.67 20.54
CA PHE A 383 -34.62 9.29 20.71
C PHE A 383 -34.68 10.56 21.54
N THR A 384 -33.80 10.65 22.53
CA THR A 384 -33.58 11.85 23.35
C THR A 384 -32.38 12.63 22.81
N PHE A 385 -32.51 13.94 22.71
CA PHE A 385 -31.42 14.82 22.27
C PHE A 385 -30.32 14.91 23.34
N ALA A 386 -29.07 14.65 22.96
CA ALA A 386 -27.91 14.72 23.85
C ALA A 386 -27.04 15.96 23.61
N GLY A 387 -27.09 16.55 22.41
CA GLY A 387 -26.38 17.78 22.12
C GLY A 387 -26.22 18.06 20.64
N LYS A 388 -25.80 19.29 20.32
CA LYS A 388 -25.46 19.73 18.97
C LYS A 388 -24.23 20.63 19.04
N ILE A 389 -23.28 20.37 18.16
CA ILE A 389 -22.10 21.20 17.97
C ILE A 389 -22.16 21.70 16.53
N ALA A 390 -22.12 23.02 16.35
CA ALA A 390 -22.09 23.67 15.05
C ALA A 390 -20.65 24.10 14.71
N VAL A 391 -20.32 24.12 13.43
CA VAL A 391 -19.09 24.70 12.91
C VAL A 391 -19.45 26.05 12.30
N ASP A 392 -18.99 27.11 12.95
CA ASP A 392 -19.25 28.49 12.51
C ASP A 392 -18.29 28.93 11.41
N GLY A 393 -18.73 29.89 10.60
CA GLY A 393 -17.90 30.53 9.57
C GLY A 393 -17.89 29.81 8.22
N ASP A 394 -16.95 30.23 7.36
CA ASP A 394 -16.81 29.74 5.99
C ASP A 394 -15.77 28.62 5.86
N GLN A 395 -15.21 28.13 6.96
CA GLN A 395 -14.19 27.07 6.99
C GLN A 395 -12.98 27.32 6.06
N ARG A 396 -12.58 28.58 5.88
CA ARG A 396 -11.38 28.93 5.09
C ARG A 396 -10.08 28.41 5.69
N LYS A 397 -10.07 28.22 7.01
CA LYS A 397 -8.97 27.62 7.75
C LYS A 397 -9.53 26.86 8.95
N GLU A 398 -9.37 25.56 8.93
CA GLU A 398 -9.79 24.66 10.01
C GLU A 398 -8.62 23.74 10.42
N GLU A 399 -8.76 23.12 11.58
CA GLU A 399 -7.95 21.97 11.96
C GLU A 399 -8.17 20.79 10.99
N VAL A 400 -7.10 20.05 10.68
CA VAL A 400 -7.17 18.89 9.77
C VAL A 400 -8.14 17.83 10.28
N ASN A 401 -8.10 17.52 11.57
CA ASN A 401 -9.04 16.59 12.21
C ASN A 401 -9.78 17.31 13.32
N ARG A 402 -11.11 17.24 13.29
CA ARG A 402 -11.99 17.79 14.33
C ARG A 402 -12.73 16.65 15.02
N ILE A 403 -12.84 16.72 16.35
CA ILE A 403 -13.61 15.77 17.15
C ILE A 403 -14.88 16.47 17.67
N PHE A 404 -16.03 15.86 17.41
CA PHE A 404 -17.32 16.26 17.96
C PHE A 404 -17.60 15.41 19.20
N SER A 405 -17.43 15.98 20.39
CA SER A 405 -17.56 15.27 21.67
C SER A 405 -18.82 15.69 22.43
N PHE A 406 -19.64 14.72 22.81
CA PHE A 406 -20.90 14.91 23.51
C PHE A 406 -20.86 14.23 24.87
N THR A 407 -21.43 14.87 25.89
CA THR A 407 -21.53 14.33 27.26
C THR A 407 -22.97 13.87 27.52
N PRO A 408 -23.24 12.56 27.67
CA PRO A 408 -24.55 12.04 28.02
C PRO A 408 -25.00 12.51 29.41
N ASP A 409 -26.31 12.51 29.66
CA ASP A 409 -26.92 12.92 30.95
C ASP A 409 -26.84 11.84 32.05
N GLY A 410 -26.03 10.79 31.84
CA GLY A 410 -25.84 9.66 32.74
C GLY A 410 -26.91 8.57 32.65
N LYS A 411 -27.97 8.74 31.86
CA LYS A 411 -28.99 7.68 31.66
C LYS A 411 -28.44 6.56 30.77
N PRO A 412 -28.85 5.30 31.01
CA PRO A 412 -28.50 4.20 30.13
C PRO A 412 -29.05 4.39 28.71
N PHE A 413 -28.29 3.98 27.71
CA PHE A 413 -28.69 3.96 26.30
C PHE A 413 -28.05 2.79 25.56
N ARG A 414 -28.65 2.35 24.46
CA ARG A 414 -28.12 1.30 23.58
C ARG A 414 -27.76 1.84 22.20
N PHE A 415 -28.55 2.78 21.70
CA PHE A 415 -28.40 3.35 20.38
C PHE A 415 -27.87 4.77 20.46
N VAL A 416 -26.89 5.07 19.62
CA VAL A 416 -26.38 6.43 19.39
C VAL A 416 -26.69 6.80 17.95
N LYS A 417 -27.39 7.91 17.76
CA LYS A 417 -27.70 8.45 16.44
C LYS A 417 -27.05 9.80 16.25
N PHE A 418 -26.19 9.90 15.25
CA PHE A 418 -25.66 11.16 14.76
C PHE A 418 -26.49 11.65 13.58
N VAL A 419 -26.87 12.93 13.61
CA VAL A 419 -27.42 13.65 12.46
C VAL A 419 -26.38 14.66 12.03
N VAL A 420 -25.78 14.44 10.86
CA VAL A 420 -24.69 15.24 10.32
C VAL A 420 -25.24 16.16 9.24
N THR A 421 -25.14 17.46 9.47
CA THR A 421 -25.51 18.49 8.50
C THR A 421 -24.29 18.82 7.64
N GLY A 422 -24.31 18.40 6.39
CA GLY A 422 -23.20 18.63 5.47
C GLY A 422 -23.13 20.09 5.03
N THR A 423 -21.93 20.54 4.64
CA THR A 423 -21.72 21.86 3.99
C THR A 423 -22.43 21.95 2.64
N LYS A 424 -22.64 20.81 1.99
CA LYS A 424 -23.30 20.59 0.69
C LYS A 424 -22.59 21.22 -0.51
N THR A 425 -22.28 22.51 -0.43
CA THR A 425 -21.62 23.30 -1.46
C THR A 425 -20.36 23.95 -0.91
N LEU A 426 -19.35 24.08 -1.76
CA LEU A 426 -18.12 24.78 -1.44
C LEU A 426 -18.37 26.29 -1.33
N PHE A 427 -17.83 26.90 -0.28
CA PHE A 427 -17.91 28.34 -0.02
C PHE A 427 -17.20 29.18 -1.10
N ASP A 428 -17.53 30.47 -1.17
CA ASP A 428 -17.09 31.40 -2.22
C ASP A 428 -15.57 31.60 -2.33
N TRP A 429 -14.83 31.35 -1.25
CA TRP A 429 -13.37 31.45 -1.28
C TRP A 429 -12.70 30.25 -1.97
N HIS A 430 -13.42 29.16 -2.16
CA HIS A 430 -12.87 27.93 -2.73
C HIS A 430 -12.70 28.09 -4.26
N PRO A 431 -11.59 27.64 -4.87
CA PRO A 431 -11.39 27.73 -6.33
C PRO A 431 -12.49 27.06 -7.18
N SER A 432 -13.20 26.10 -6.59
CA SER A 432 -14.36 25.41 -7.19
C SER A 432 -15.70 25.80 -6.51
N ALA A 433 -15.83 27.05 -6.05
CA ALA A 433 -17.02 27.57 -5.38
C ALA A 433 -18.31 27.20 -6.13
N GLY A 434 -19.36 26.88 -5.37
CA GLY A 434 -20.64 26.38 -5.92
C GLY A 434 -20.64 24.90 -6.33
N GLY A 435 -19.48 24.25 -6.44
CA GLY A 435 -19.37 22.80 -6.56
C GLY A 435 -19.77 22.06 -5.28
N GLY A 436 -20.01 20.76 -5.38
CA GLY A 436 -20.32 19.90 -4.23
C GLY A 436 -19.14 19.79 -3.26
N SER A 437 -19.42 19.83 -1.97
CA SER A 437 -18.44 19.57 -0.91
C SER A 437 -18.61 18.18 -0.34
N TRP A 438 -17.50 17.57 0.07
CA TRP A 438 -17.47 16.31 0.81
C TRP A 438 -17.43 16.54 2.32
N VAL A 439 -18.13 15.69 3.06
CA VAL A 439 -17.94 15.51 4.51
C VAL A 439 -17.40 14.11 4.74
N PHE A 440 -16.29 14.03 5.44
CA PHE A 440 -15.60 12.79 5.77
C PHE A 440 -15.68 12.56 7.28
N VAL A 441 -16.05 11.35 7.68
CA VAL A 441 -16.11 10.92 9.10
C VAL A 441 -15.31 9.65 9.32
N ASP A 442 -14.71 9.56 10.50
CA ASP A 442 -14.07 8.36 11.04
C ASP A 442 -14.43 8.15 12.51
N GLU A 443 -14.12 6.94 12.99
CA GLU A 443 -14.11 6.45 14.38
C GLU A 443 -15.13 7.11 15.35
N ILE A 444 -16.15 6.32 15.70
CA ILE A 444 -17.08 6.60 16.80
C ILE A 444 -16.52 5.99 18.08
N VAL A 445 -16.36 6.83 19.10
CA VAL A 445 -15.88 6.41 20.41
C VAL A 445 -16.94 6.65 21.47
N VAL A 446 -17.26 5.62 22.25
CA VAL A 446 -18.19 5.70 23.39
C VAL A 446 -17.46 5.24 24.66
N ARG A 447 -17.23 6.11 25.64
CA ARG A 447 -16.50 5.80 26.88
C ARG A 447 -17.26 6.23 28.11
#